data_AF-A0A438GP19-F1
#
_entry.id   AF-A0A438GP19-F1
#
_cell.length_a   1.000
_cell.length_b   1.000
_cell.length_c   1.000
_cell.angle_alpha   90.00
_cell.angle_beta   90.00
_cell.angle_gamma   90.00
#
_symmetry.space_group_name_H-M   'P 1'
#
loop_
_entity.id
_entity.type
_entity.pdbx_description
1 polymer ?
#
loop_
_entity_poly.entity_id
_entity_poly.type
_entity_poly.pdbx_seq_one_letter_code
_entity_poly.pdbx_strand_id
1 'polypeptide(L)'
;MSPLICFDIVNWHRLERVLQQFGLQQGIPPSCSIELDLHSVDRRGQHKYDWGAFHAQYITLWGSREDRIATAPPMVGVMQFHDPYMEWYRRITRRLITPPLYRDQMRYHSTAAASQLLVH
;
A
#
# COMPACT_ATOMS: atom_id res chain seq x y z
N MET A 1 9.37 11.13 -1.26
CA MET A 1 9.65 9.68 -1.17
C MET A 1 10.82 9.45 -0.23
N SER A 2 10.62 8.73 0.88
CA SER A 2 11.70 8.33 1.80
C SER A 2 11.74 6.80 1.91
N PRO A 3 12.91 6.14 1.89
CA PRO A 3 12.97 4.69 2.01
C PRO A 3 12.94 4.23 3.47
N LEU A 4 12.13 3.23 3.80
CA LEU A 4 12.26 2.44 5.03
C LEU A 4 13.29 1.35 4.78
N ILE A 5 14.26 1.22 5.69
CA ILE A 5 15.34 0.24 5.59
C ILE A 5 15.23 -0.70 6.78
N CYS A 6 15.09 -2.00 6.52
CA CYS A 6 15.07 -3.06 7.52
C CYS A 6 16.03 -4.16 7.09
N PHE A 7 17.27 -4.08 7.60
CA PHE A 7 18.38 -4.97 7.24
C PHE A 7 18.62 -5.01 5.72
N ASP A 8 18.16 -6.08 5.08
CA ASP A 8 18.28 -6.40 3.65
C ASP A 8 17.14 -5.86 2.79
N ILE A 9 16.07 -5.39 3.41
CA ILE A 9 14.85 -4.96 2.73
C ILE A 9 14.78 -3.44 2.74
N VAL A 10 14.61 -2.87 1.55
CA VAL A 10 14.22 -1.47 1.39
C VAL A 10 12.78 -1.44 0.90
N ASN A 11 11.99 -0.52 1.44
CA ASN A 11 10.63 -0.26 0.98
C ASN A 11 10.38 1.24 0.90
N TRP A 12 9.73 1.71 -0.17
CA TRP A 12 9.45 3.14 -0.30
C TRP A 12 8.27 3.57 0.57
N HIS A 13 8.52 4.50 1.47
CA HIS A 13 7.48 5.19 2.20
C HIS A 13 6.82 6.24 1.33
N ARG A 14 5.57 5.97 0.94
CA ARG A 14 4.72 6.85 0.12
C ARG A 14 3.67 7.55 0.98
N LEU A 15 4.11 8.54 1.75
CA LEU A 15 3.26 9.34 2.65
C LEU A 15 2.06 9.93 1.93
N GLU A 16 2.21 10.31 0.66
CA GLU A 16 1.14 10.86 -0.16
C GLU A 16 -0.03 9.90 -0.43
N ARG A 17 0.05 8.63 0.00
CA ARG A 17 -1.06 7.66 -0.07
C ARG A 17 -1.78 7.43 1.25
N VAL A 18 -1.24 7.95 2.35
CA VAL A 18 -1.71 7.69 3.71
C VAL A 18 -1.92 9.00 4.49
N LEU A 19 -2.05 10.13 3.80
CA LEU A 19 -2.25 11.46 4.40
C LEU A 19 -3.45 11.48 5.34
N GLN A 20 -4.50 10.73 5.00
CA GLN A 20 -5.71 10.62 5.80
C GLN A 20 -5.48 10.03 7.19
N GLN A 21 -4.49 9.14 7.38
CA GLN A 21 -4.14 8.60 8.70
C GLN A 21 -3.56 9.68 9.63
N PHE A 22 -3.02 10.75 9.05
CA PHE A 22 -2.45 11.89 9.75
C PHE A 22 -3.42 13.09 9.80
N GLY A 23 -4.69 12.91 9.43
CA GLY A 23 -5.69 13.97 9.43
C GLY A 23 -5.48 15.00 8.31
N LEU A 24 -4.71 14.67 7.27
CA LEU A 24 -4.45 15.53 6.13
C LEU A 24 -5.34 15.16 4.94
N GLN A 25 -5.65 16.14 4.10
CA GLN A 25 -6.44 15.95 2.90
C GLN A 25 -5.70 15.04 1.91
N GLN A 26 -6.40 14.01 1.44
CA GLN A 26 -5.85 12.99 0.57
C GLN A 26 -6.31 13.24 -0.88
N GLY A 27 -5.34 13.47 -1.78
CA GLY A 27 -5.59 13.52 -3.23
C GLY A 27 -5.52 12.15 -3.88
N ILE A 28 -5.81 12.08 -5.19
CA ILE A 28 -5.57 10.88 -5.99
C ILE A 28 -4.05 10.65 -6.04
N PRO A 29 -3.54 9.56 -5.45
CA PRO A 29 -2.10 9.34 -5.45
C PRO A 29 -1.61 8.95 -6.85
N PRO A 30 -0.32 9.17 -7.15
CA PRO A 30 0.28 8.73 -8.42
C PRO A 30 0.10 7.21 -8.63
N SER A 31 0.37 6.68 -9.82
CA SER A 31 0.47 5.22 -10.00
C SER A 31 1.66 4.67 -9.21
N CYS A 32 1.51 3.47 -8.63
CA CYS A 32 2.63 2.78 -7.99
C CYS A 32 3.10 1.67 -8.93
N SER A 33 4.28 1.79 -9.50
CA SER A 33 5.05 0.59 -9.85
C SER A 33 5.49 0.01 -8.51
N ILE A 34 5.01 -1.18 -8.16
CA ILE A 34 5.71 -1.99 -7.16
C ILE A 34 7.09 -2.21 -7.78
N GLU A 35 8.12 -1.57 -7.25
CA GLU A 35 9.50 -1.80 -7.68
C GLU A 35 9.86 -3.22 -7.26
N LEU A 36 9.43 -4.19 -8.08
CA LEU A 36 9.67 -5.61 -7.91
C LEU A 36 11.16 -5.90 -7.75
N ASP A 37 12.00 -5.09 -8.39
CA ASP A 37 13.46 -5.17 -8.30
C ASP A 37 13.96 -4.97 -6.86
N LEU A 38 13.34 -4.08 -6.08
CA LEU A 38 13.68 -3.84 -4.67
C LEU A 38 13.33 -5.04 -3.78
N HIS A 39 12.35 -5.84 -4.20
CA HIS A 39 11.89 -7.06 -3.51
C HIS A 39 12.46 -8.35 -4.10
N SER A 40 13.31 -8.25 -5.14
CA SER A 40 13.96 -9.40 -5.77
C SER A 40 15.18 -9.90 -5.00
N VAL A 41 15.64 -9.12 -4.01
CA VAL A 41 16.79 -9.45 -3.18
C VAL A 41 16.41 -10.54 -2.17
N ASP A 42 17.02 -11.73 -2.29
CA ASP A 42 16.85 -12.82 -1.34
C ASP A 42 18.07 -12.95 -0.41
N ARG A 43 17.85 -13.40 0.83
CA ARG A 43 18.91 -13.55 1.84
C ARG A 43 19.75 -14.82 1.69
N ARG A 44 19.45 -15.67 0.71
CA ARG A 44 20.01 -17.03 0.66
C ARG A 44 21.50 -16.97 0.28
N GLY A 45 22.37 -17.35 1.22
CA GLY A 45 23.82 -17.42 1.00
C GLY A 45 24.59 -16.09 1.13
N GLN A 46 23.93 -15.00 1.52
CA GLN A 46 24.50 -13.65 1.53
C GLN A 46 25.08 -13.20 2.90
N HIS A 47 25.65 -14.12 3.68
CA HIS A 47 26.17 -13.83 5.03
C HIS A 47 27.40 -12.89 5.06
N LYS A 48 28.09 -12.69 3.92
CA LYS A 48 29.24 -11.78 3.79
C LYS A 48 28.92 -10.53 2.97
N TYR A 49 27.65 -10.29 2.65
CA TYR A 49 27.25 -9.18 1.81
C TYR A 49 27.30 -7.88 2.61
N ASP A 50 27.98 -6.86 2.08
CA ASP A 50 28.03 -5.55 2.71
C ASP A 50 26.73 -4.79 2.40
N TRP A 51 25.73 -5.02 3.24
CA TRP A 51 24.44 -4.35 3.19
C TRP A 51 24.56 -2.83 3.38
N GLY A 52 25.58 -2.36 4.09
CA GLY A 52 25.84 -0.93 4.27
C GLY A 52 26.25 -0.28 2.94
N ALA A 53 27.18 -0.90 2.21
CA ALA A 53 27.56 -0.48 0.87
C ALA A 53 26.41 -0.62 -0.13
N PHE A 54 25.70 -1.75 -0.11
CA PHE A 54 24.58 -2.00 -1.03
C PHE A 54 23.45 -0.99 -0.85
N HIS A 55 23.15 -0.63 0.40
CA HIS A 55 22.10 0.34 0.72
C HIS A 55 22.59 1.78 0.87
N ALA A 56 23.86 2.09 0.55
CA ALA A 56 24.45 3.41 0.77
C ALA A 56 23.61 4.56 0.19
N GLN A 57 23.04 4.34 -1.01
CA GLN A 57 22.11 5.32 -1.61
C GLN A 57 20.85 5.51 -0.77
N TYR A 58 20.22 4.44 -0.30
CA TYR A 58 19.00 4.51 0.50
C TYR A 58 19.25 5.10 1.88
N ILE A 59 20.40 4.78 2.49
CA ILE A 59 20.86 5.37 3.75
C ILE A 59 21.01 6.88 3.60
N THR A 60 21.63 7.33 2.52
CA THR A 60 21.76 8.77 2.21
C THR A 60 20.39 9.42 2.04
N LEU A 61 19.48 8.77 1.30
CA LEU A 61 18.11 9.26 1.13
C LEU A 61 17.36 9.34 2.48
N TRP A 62 17.49 8.33 3.33
CA TRP A 62 16.91 8.31 4.68
C TRP A 62 17.50 9.39 5.60
N GLY A 63 18.78 9.72 5.44
CA GLY A 63 19.42 10.85 6.12
C GLY A 63 18.71 12.17 5.83
N SER A 64 18.28 12.39 4.59
CA SER A 64 17.50 13.56 4.16
C SER A 64 15.98 13.44 4.37
N ARG A 65 15.50 12.51 5.20
CA ARG A 65 14.06 12.24 5.34
C ARG A 65 13.26 13.44 5.87
N GLU A 66 13.88 14.30 6.68
CA GLU A 66 13.24 15.47 7.29
C GLU A 66 12.83 16.50 6.24
N ASP A 67 13.55 16.57 5.11
CA ASP A 67 13.21 17.43 3.97
C ASP A 67 12.06 16.86 3.12
N ARG A 68 11.60 15.63 3.42
CA ARG A 68 10.64 14.88 2.59
C ARG A 68 9.33 14.59 3.31
N ILE A 69 8.99 15.43 4.28
CA ILE A 69 7.70 15.41 4.96
C ILE A 69 6.60 15.75 3.94
N ALA A 70 5.56 14.93 3.88
CA ALA A 70 4.42 15.23 3.02
C ALA A 70 3.59 16.34 3.66
N THR A 71 3.29 17.37 2.87
CA THR A 71 2.49 18.52 3.30
C THR A 71 1.20 18.56 2.50
N ALA A 72 0.07 18.66 3.20
CA ALA A 72 -1.24 18.86 2.61
C ALA A 72 -2.10 19.67 3.59
N PRO A 73 -3.19 20.31 3.13
CA PRO A 73 -4.15 20.95 4.02
C PRO A 73 -4.73 19.94 5.01
N PRO A 74 -5.10 20.35 6.24
CA PRO A 74 -5.87 19.51 7.14
C PRO A 74 -7.19 19.05 6.50
N MET A 75 -7.60 17.82 6.79
CA MET A 75 -8.90 17.33 6.38
C MET A 75 -9.99 18.02 7.22
N VAL A 76 -10.90 18.74 6.58
CA VAL A 76 -12.02 19.43 7.25
C VAL A 76 -13.32 18.70 6.93
N GLY A 77 -13.97 18.16 7.97
CA GLY A 77 -15.25 17.48 7.84
C GLY A 77 -15.18 16.14 7.11
N VAL A 78 -16.34 15.68 6.63
CA VAL A 78 -16.47 14.40 5.91
C VAL A 78 -16.24 14.63 4.42
N MET A 79 -15.49 13.75 3.78
CA MET A 79 -15.20 13.85 2.35
C MET A 79 -16.48 13.56 1.54
N GLN A 80 -16.76 14.42 0.55
CA GLN A 80 -18.00 14.36 -0.21
C GLN A 80 -18.09 13.06 -1.03
N PHE A 81 -19.32 12.60 -1.29
CA PHE A 81 -19.51 11.38 -2.08
C PHE A 81 -18.83 11.51 -3.45
N HIS A 82 -18.97 12.64 -4.13
CA HIS A 82 -18.35 12.92 -5.44
C HIS A 82 -16.95 13.56 -5.35
N ASP A 83 -16.28 13.47 -4.21
CA ASP A 83 -14.89 13.90 -4.13
C ASP A 83 -14.02 13.05 -5.09
N PRO A 84 -13.11 13.66 -5.88
CA PRO A 84 -12.28 12.95 -6.85
C PRO A 84 -11.49 11.79 -6.24
N TYR A 85 -10.98 11.95 -5.02
CA TYR A 85 -10.29 10.88 -4.30
C TYR A 85 -11.27 9.78 -3.90
N MET A 86 -12.48 10.10 -3.41
CA MET A 86 -13.49 9.10 -3.05
C MET A 86 -13.97 8.29 -4.26
N GLU A 87 -14.14 8.93 -5.42
CA GLU A 87 -14.45 8.25 -6.68
C GLU A 87 -13.33 7.31 -7.10
N TRP A 88 -12.08 7.78 -7.07
CA TRP A 88 -10.92 6.96 -7.34
C TRP A 88 -10.82 5.77 -6.37
N TYR A 89 -10.96 6.01 -5.06
CA TYR A 89 -10.83 5.01 -4.02
C TYR A 89 -11.88 3.89 -4.17
N ARG A 90 -13.14 4.26 -4.43
CA ARG A 90 -14.20 3.26 -4.68
C ARG A 90 -13.97 2.47 -5.96
N ARG A 91 -13.38 3.08 -6.99
CA ARG A 91 -13.06 2.40 -8.26
C ARG A 91 -11.95 1.37 -8.10
N ILE A 92 -10.93 1.64 -7.28
CA ILE A 92 -9.79 0.74 -7.11
C ILE A 92 -9.97 -0.29 -5.99
N THR A 93 -10.82 0.00 -5.00
CA THR A 93 -11.03 -0.89 -3.85
C THR A 93 -12.00 -1.99 -4.21
N ARG A 94 -11.53 -3.24 -4.21
CA ARG A 94 -12.43 -4.40 -4.30
C ARG A 94 -13.16 -4.55 -2.98
N ARG A 95 -14.46 -4.28 -2.99
CA ARG A 95 -15.34 -4.38 -1.80
C ARG A 95 -15.72 -5.81 -1.42
N LEU A 96 -15.49 -6.77 -2.32
CA LEU A 96 -15.80 -8.18 -2.12
C LEU A 96 -14.55 -9.00 -2.44
N ILE A 97 -14.02 -9.68 -1.42
CA ILE A 97 -13.06 -10.76 -1.59
C ILE A 97 -13.88 -12.05 -1.57
N THR A 98 -14.59 -12.33 -2.66
CA THR A 98 -15.21 -13.65 -2.79
C THR A 98 -14.08 -14.65 -3.06
N PRO A 99 -14.04 -15.80 -2.35
CA PRO A 99 -13.17 -16.90 -2.76
C PRO A 99 -13.44 -17.20 -4.23
N PRO A 100 -12.42 -17.50 -5.05
CA PRO A 100 -12.68 -17.99 -6.40
C PRO A 100 -13.57 -19.22 -6.24
N LEU A 101 -14.85 -19.08 -6.60
CA LEU A 101 -15.74 -20.22 -6.68
C LEU A 101 -15.08 -21.16 -7.67
N TYR A 102 -14.65 -22.31 -7.15
CA TYR A 102 -14.11 -23.40 -7.92
C TYR A 102 -15.04 -23.60 -9.12
N ARG A 103 -14.51 -23.34 -10.32
CA ARG A 103 -15.26 -23.44 -11.57
C ARG A 103 -15.55 -24.92 -11.81
N ASP A 104 -16.66 -25.34 -11.22
CA ASP A 104 -17.54 -26.44 -11.59
C ASP A 104 -16.85 -27.73 -12.07
N GLN A 105 -16.68 -28.67 -11.14
CA GLN A 105 -16.90 -30.06 -11.49
C GLN A 105 -17.48 -30.85 -10.31
N MET A 106 -18.81 -31.05 -10.40
CA MET A 106 -19.56 -32.21 -9.91
C MET A 106 -19.94 -32.28 -8.42
N ARG A 107 -21.27 -32.20 -8.26
CA ARG A 107 -22.15 -33.03 -7.39
C ARG A 107 -22.46 -32.54 -5.97
N TYR A 108 -23.70 -32.07 -5.90
CA TYR A 108 -24.76 -32.38 -4.91
C TYR A 108 -24.87 -31.58 -3.59
N HIS A 109 -25.91 -30.72 -3.62
CA HIS A 109 -26.94 -30.34 -2.63
C HIS A 109 -26.65 -29.50 -1.37
N SER A 110 -27.38 -28.36 -1.31
CA SER A 110 -28.22 -27.79 -0.21
C SER A 110 -27.54 -27.49 1.14
N THR A 111 -27.70 -26.35 1.84
CA THR A 111 -28.66 -25.23 1.84
C THR A 111 -28.10 -24.13 2.77
N ALA A 112 -28.72 -22.96 2.72
CA ALA A 112 -28.72 -21.87 3.71
C ALA A 112 -27.63 -20.78 3.59
N ALA A 113 -28.14 -19.59 3.24
CA ALA A 113 -27.46 -18.33 3.11
C ALA A 113 -27.02 -17.74 4.46
N ALA A 114 -25.93 -16.97 4.43
CA ALA A 114 -25.72 -15.85 5.34
C ALA A 114 -24.81 -14.81 4.67
N SER A 115 -25.39 -13.98 3.80
CA SER A 115 -24.73 -12.76 3.32
C SER A 115 -24.79 -11.71 4.43
N GLN A 116 -23.74 -11.58 5.23
CA GLN A 116 -23.60 -10.44 6.14
C GLN A 116 -22.90 -9.30 5.41
N LEU A 117 -23.70 -8.30 5.02
CA LEU A 117 -23.25 -6.98 4.61
C LEU A 117 -22.83 -6.20 5.87
N LEU A 118 -21.56 -5.87 6.00
CA LEU A 118 -21.09 -4.95 7.03
C LEU A 118 -21.06 -3.55 6.41
N VAL A 119 -22.13 -2.80 6.71
CA VAL A 119 -22.23 -1.36 6.49
C VAL A 119 -21.58 -0.68 7.69
N HIS A 120 -20.56 0.13 7.43
CA HIS A 120 -20.15 1.24 8.31
C HIS A 120 -19.92 2.47 7.44
#